data_AF-A0A445A6L4-F1
#
_entry.id   AF-A0A445A6L4-F1
#
_cell.length_a   1.000
_cell.length_b   1.000
_cell.length_c   1.000
_cell.angle_alpha   90.00
_cell.angle_beta   90.00
_cell.angle_gamma   90.00
#
_symmetry.space_group_name_H-M   'P 1'
#
loop_
_entity.id
_entity.type
_entity.pdbx_description
1 polymer ?
#
loop_
_entity_poly.entity_id
_entity_poly.type
_entity_poly.pdbx_seq_one_letter_code
_entity_poly.pdbx_strand_id
1 'polypeptide(L)'
;MVGDLSYMHPELLQSFLAGGAASGALTSALRLVTKAAFENSKDGLRKGALLFFAITTFFELLCVLLYAFVFPKVPIVKYYRSKAASEGAKTVSADLAAAGIQTSSDNEDVKKQERKGKKQLLMENIDYAIDLFLIYSLTLSIFPGFLSEDTGKHSLGDWYALVLIAMYNACDLIGRYIPLVKCIKMESRKLLTTTIVSRILLIPAFYFTAKYGDQGWMMLLTSFLGLSNGYLTVCVLTSAPKGYKGPEQNALGNILVSFLLAGIFAGVTLDWLWLIGKGW
;
A
#
# COMPACT_ATOMS: atom_id res chain seq x y z
N MET A 1 0.29 -1.66 -13.08
CA MET A 1 0.90 -2.65 -12.17
C MET A 1 -0.11 -3.35 -11.28
N VAL A 2 -0.79 -2.71 -10.32
CA VAL A 2 -1.77 -3.43 -9.46
C VAL A 2 -2.86 -4.08 -10.29
N GLY A 3 -3.46 -3.37 -11.26
CA GLY A 3 -4.43 -3.99 -12.18
C GLY A 3 -3.85 -5.20 -12.92
N ASP A 4 -2.65 -5.08 -13.50
CA ASP A 4 -2.00 -6.18 -14.21
C ASP A 4 -1.70 -7.38 -13.28
N LEU A 5 -1.41 -7.13 -12.00
CA LEU A 5 -1.17 -8.16 -11.00
C LEU A 5 -2.45 -8.74 -10.40
N SER A 6 -3.54 -7.97 -10.36
CA SER A 6 -4.88 -8.45 -10.00
C SER A 6 -5.41 -9.49 -10.99
N TYR A 7 -4.91 -9.43 -12.22
CA TYR A 7 -5.12 -10.45 -13.24
C TYR A 7 -4.26 -11.72 -13.02
N MET A 8 -3.12 -11.60 -12.34
CA MET A 8 -2.22 -12.71 -12.06
C MET A 8 -2.60 -13.46 -10.77
N HIS A 9 -1.77 -14.42 -10.36
CA HIS A 9 -1.98 -15.14 -9.11
C HIS A 9 -2.04 -14.19 -7.90
N PRO A 10 -2.99 -14.33 -6.96
CA PRO A 10 -3.13 -13.43 -5.81
C PRO A 10 -1.87 -13.27 -4.95
N GLU A 11 -1.02 -14.30 -4.91
CA GLU A 11 0.27 -14.26 -4.21
C GLU A 11 1.27 -13.29 -4.85
N LEU A 12 1.20 -13.07 -6.16
CA LEU A 12 2.05 -12.08 -6.84
C LEU A 12 1.60 -10.67 -6.50
N LEU A 13 0.27 -10.43 -6.48
CA LEU A 13 -0.29 -9.17 -6.03
C LEU A 13 0.06 -8.90 -4.55
N GLN A 14 -0.09 -9.90 -3.68
CA GLN A 14 0.29 -9.78 -2.28
C GLN A 14 1.79 -9.52 -2.12
N SER A 15 2.65 -10.22 -2.86
CA SER A 15 4.10 -10.02 -2.83
C SER A 15 4.49 -8.60 -3.26
N PHE A 16 3.82 -8.07 -4.29
CA PHE A 16 3.99 -6.68 -4.72
C PHE A 16 3.57 -5.69 -3.63
N LEU A 17 2.41 -5.91 -2.99
CA LEU A 17 1.93 -5.07 -1.90
C LEU A 17 2.85 -5.13 -0.67
N ALA A 18 3.39 -6.30 -0.34
CA ALA A 18 4.36 -6.50 0.74
C ALA A 18 5.69 -5.84 0.42
N GLY A 19 6.16 -5.89 -0.84
CA GLY A 19 7.34 -5.14 -1.30
C GLY A 19 7.21 -3.63 -1.07
N GLY A 20 6.01 -3.06 -1.29
CA GLY A 20 5.72 -1.66 -0.95
C GLY A 20 5.92 -1.34 0.53
N ALA A 21 5.44 -2.20 1.45
CA ALA A 21 5.67 -2.02 2.89
C ALA A 21 7.11 -2.29 3.31
N ALA A 22 7.78 -3.25 2.67
CA ALA A 22 9.18 -3.57 2.93
C ALA A 22 10.07 -2.35 2.63
N SER A 23 9.76 -1.61 1.56
CA SER A 23 10.40 -0.32 1.27
C SER A 23 10.21 0.69 2.40
N GLY A 24 8.99 0.82 2.95
CA GLY A 24 8.72 1.69 4.10
C GLY A 24 9.52 1.29 5.35
N ALA A 25 9.56 0.00 5.68
CA ALA A 25 10.33 -0.52 6.81
C ALA A 25 11.84 -0.31 6.63
N LEU A 26 12.37 -0.59 5.43
CA LEU A 26 13.78 -0.36 5.08
C LEU A 26 14.13 1.13 5.17
N THR A 27 13.26 2.00 4.69
CA THR A 27 13.44 3.45 4.76
C THR A 27 13.49 3.93 6.21
N SER A 28 12.60 3.41 7.08
CA SER A 28 12.64 3.70 8.52
C SER A 28 13.94 3.21 9.17
N ALA A 29 14.39 1.99 8.85
CA ALA A 29 15.64 1.44 9.36
C ALA A 29 16.84 2.29 8.93
N LEU A 30 16.91 2.68 7.66
CA LEU A 30 17.97 3.55 7.14
C LEU A 30 17.96 4.92 7.83
N ARG A 31 16.78 5.48 8.12
CA ARG A 31 16.65 6.75 8.84
C ARG A 31 17.11 6.66 10.29
N LEU A 32 16.82 5.54 10.98
CA LEU A 32 17.31 5.29 12.33
C LEU A 32 18.84 5.12 12.35
N VAL A 33 19.39 4.34 11.43
CA VAL A 33 20.84 4.11 11.31
C VAL A 33 21.58 5.39 10.96
N THR A 34 21.09 6.17 9.99
CA THR A 34 21.72 7.45 9.62
C THR A 34 21.66 8.46 10.77
N LYS A 35 20.54 8.56 11.50
CA LYS A 35 20.50 9.40 12.70
C LYS A 35 21.54 8.94 13.73
N ALA A 36 21.60 7.63 14.04
CA ALA A 36 22.52 7.10 15.04
C ALA A 36 23.99 7.31 14.66
N ALA A 37 24.32 7.15 13.38
CA ALA A 37 25.68 7.28 12.87
C ALA A 37 26.17 8.74 12.81
N PHE A 38 25.27 9.70 12.60
CA PHE A 38 25.63 11.11 12.36
C PHE A 38 25.21 12.10 13.45
N GLU A 39 24.52 11.68 14.52
CA GLU A 39 24.02 12.56 15.60
C GLU A 39 25.12 13.44 16.21
N ASN A 40 26.35 12.94 16.34
CA ASN A 40 27.48 13.64 16.96
C ASN A 40 28.46 14.27 15.96
N SER A 41 28.14 14.30 14.67
CA SER A 41 29.04 14.82 13.62
C SER A 41 28.77 16.29 13.30
N LYS A 42 29.83 17.08 13.03
CA LYS A 42 29.67 18.42 12.42
C LYS A 42 29.04 18.25 11.02
N ASP A 43 27.93 18.96 10.79
CA ASP A 43 27.03 18.79 9.64
C ASP A 43 26.41 17.38 9.51
N GLY A 44 26.25 16.67 10.64
CA GLY A 44 25.75 15.30 10.68
C GLY A 44 24.40 15.11 9.99
N LEU A 45 23.45 16.03 10.21
CA LEU A 45 22.14 15.98 9.55
C LEU A 45 22.25 16.07 8.02
N ARG A 46 23.10 16.97 7.50
CA ARG A 46 23.31 17.14 6.06
C ARG A 46 24.01 15.93 5.45
N LYS A 47 25.05 15.40 6.10
CA LYS A 47 25.77 14.20 5.64
C LYS A 47 24.87 12.96 5.67
N GLY A 48 24.08 12.81 6.74
CA GLY A 48 23.09 11.75 6.86
C GLY A 48 22.01 11.82 5.78
N ALA A 49 21.49 13.02 5.49
CA ALA A 49 20.53 13.23 4.40
C ALA A 49 21.14 12.92 3.02
N LEU A 50 22.36 13.39 2.72
CA LEU A 50 23.04 13.10 1.46
C LEU A 50 23.28 11.60 1.29
N LEU A 51 23.72 10.89 2.34
CA LEU A 51 23.91 9.45 2.30
C LEU A 51 22.58 8.71 2.09
N PHE A 52 21.52 9.13 2.80
CA PHE A 52 20.18 8.58 2.64
C PHE A 52 19.70 8.73 1.18
N PHE A 53 19.76 9.93 0.61
CA PHE A 53 19.35 10.17 -0.77
C PHE A 53 20.20 9.38 -1.77
N ALA A 54 21.52 9.30 -1.59
CA ALA A 54 22.38 8.53 -2.47
C ALA A 54 22.02 7.03 -2.50
N ILE A 55 21.77 6.44 -1.32
CA ILE A 55 21.33 5.03 -1.20
C ILE A 55 19.96 4.85 -1.86
N THR A 56 18.99 5.72 -1.56
CA THR A 56 17.64 5.64 -2.14
C THR A 56 17.66 5.74 -3.66
N THR A 57 18.39 6.72 -4.23
CA THR A 57 18.51 6.87 -5.69
C THR A 57 19.15 5.65 -6.35
N PHE A 58 20.17 5.05 -5.72
CA PHE A 58 20.77 3.82 -6.24
C PHE A 58 19.77 2.66 -6.27
N PHE A 59 19.02 2.45 -5.18
CA PHE A 59 17.99 1.41 -5.11
C PHE A 59 16.85 1.65 -6.09
N GLU A 60 16.39 2.89 -6.27
CA GLU A 60 15.37 3.23 -7.27
C GLU A 60 15.84 2.93 -8.69
N LEU A 61 17.07 3.31 -9.05
CA LEU A 61 17.65 3.01 -10.35
C LEU A 61 17.72 1.49 -10.58
N LEU A 62 18.17 0.73 -9.58
CA LEU A 62 18.20 -0.72 -9.64
C LEU A 62 16.79 -1.31 -9.85
N CYS A 63 15.78 -0.82 -9.12
CA CYS A 63 14.39 -1.25 -9.29
C CYS A 63 13.87 -0.97 -10.71
N VAL A 64 14.17 0.20 -11.28
CA VAL A 64 13.80 0.55 -12.66
C VAL A 64 14.48 -0.38 -13.66
N LEU A 65 15.78 -0.67 -13.49
CA LEU A 65 16.52 -1.58 -14.36
C LEU A 65 15.97 -3.02 -14.29
N LEU A 66 15.68 -3.52 -13.08
CA LEU A 66 15.07 -4.83 -12.88
C LEU A 66 13.67 -4.90 -13.52
N TYR A 67 12.86 -3.85 -13.36
CA TYR A 67 11.54 -3.77 -13.97
C TYR A 67 11.61 -3.70 -15.51
N ALA A 68 12.54 -2.94 -16.08
CA ALA A 68 12.66 -2.79 -17.52
C ALA A 68 13.24 -4.04 -18.20
N PHE A 69 14.28 -4.65 -17.63
CA PHE A 69 15.07 -5.68 -18.31
C PHE A 69 14.80 -7.10 -17.83
N VAL A 70 14.41 -7.30 -16.57
CA VAL A 70 14.22 -8.63 -15.96
C VAL A 70 12.75 -9.02 -15.91
N PHE A 71 11.89 -8.14 -15.39
CA PHE A 71 10.48 -8.45 -15.15
C PHE A 71 9.70 -8.96 -16.39
N PRO A 72 9.84 -8.39 -17.61
CA PRO A 72 9.15 -8.88 -18.80
C PRO A 72 9.63 -10.25 -19.27
N LYS A 73 10.85 -10.65 -18.86
CA LYS A 73 11.47 -11.92 -19.28
C LYS A 73 11.10 -13.09 -18.38
N VAL A 74 10.51 -12.85 -17.21
CA VAL A 74 10.13 -13.91 -16.26
C VAL A 74 9.04 -14.81 -16.88
N PRO A 75 9.19 -16.15 -16.89
CA PRO A 75 8.24 -17.07 -17.54
C PRO A 75 6.79 -16.91 -17.09
N ILE A 76 6.56 -16.71 -15.78
CA ILE A 76 5.20 -16.53 -15.23
C ILE A 76 4.55 -15.24 -15.76
N VAL A 77 5.34 -14.16 -15.88
CA VAL A 77 4.88 -12.89 -16.41
C VAL A 77 4.56 -13.03 -17.89
N LYS A 78 5.41 -13.71 -18.68
CA LYS A 78 5.13 -14.02 -20.10
C LYS A 78 3.83 -14.81 -20.27
N TYR A 79 3.63 -15.85 -19.46
CA TYR A 79 2.43 -16.69 -19.50
C TYR A 79 1.16 -15.86 -19.27
N TYR A 80 1.10 -15.10 -18.17
CA TYR A 80 -0.07 -14.27 -17.89
C TYR A 80 -0.26 -13.19 -18.95
N ARG A 81 0.81 -12.53 -19.39
CA ARG A 81 0.71 -11.51 -20.42
C ARG A 81 0.14 -12.06 -21.73
N SER A 82 0.62 -13.23 -22.18
CA SER A 82 0.09 -13.92 -23.37
C SER A 82 -1.37 -14.32 -23.21
N LYS A 83 -1.75 -14.82 -22.03
CA LYS A 83 -3.14 -15.18 -21.73
C LYS A 83 -4.05 -13.94 -21.76
N ALA A 84 -3.60 -12.81 -21.21
CA ALA A 84 -4.34 -11.56 -21.24
C ALA A 84 -4.52 -11.03 -22.66
N ALA A 85 -3.48 -11.13 -23.50
CA ALA A 85 -3.56 -10.77 -24.92
C ALA A 85 -4.60 -11.62 -25.66
N SER A 86 -4.64 -12.94 -25.40
CA SER A 86 -5.67 -13.85 -25.96
C SER A 86 -7.09 -13.56 -25.46
N GLU A 87 -7.22 -12.93 -24.28
CA GLU A 87 -8.49 -12.47 -23.71
C GLU A 87 -8.85 -11.02 -24.12
N GLY A 88 -8.12 -10.44 -25.08
CA GLY A 88 -8.42 -9.12 -25.66
C GLY A 88 -7.92 -7.92 -24.84
N ALA A 89 -7.00 -8.13 -23.90
CA ALA A 89 -6.41 -7.03 -23.12
C ALA A 89 -5.37 -6.25 -23.94
N LYS A 90 -5.74 -5.03 -24.37
CA LYS A 90 -4.85 -4.14 -25.14
C LYS A 90 -3.65 -3.59 -24.35
N THR A 91 -3.75 -3.53 -23.01
CA THR A 91 -2.72 -2.97 -22.12
C THR A 91 -1.42 -3.78 -22.09
N VAL A 92 -1.42 -4.98 -22.66
CA VAL A 92 -0.31 -5.94 -22.54
C VAL A 92 0.51 -6.05 -23.83
N SER A 93 0.08 -5.39 -24.91
CA SER A 93 0.68 -5.46 -26.25
C SER A 93 2.13 -4.98 -26.27
N ALA A 94 2.42 -3.79 -25.75
CA ALA A 94 3.78 -3.24 -25.64
C ALA A 94 4.69 -4.13 -24.76
N ASP A 95 4.10 -4.69 -23.73
CA ASP A 95 4.75 -5.58 -22.75
C ASP A 95 5.11 -6.96 -23.34
N LEU A 96 4.31 -7.48 -24.28
CA LEU A 96 4.62 -8.68 -25.07
C LEU A 96 5.73 -8.43 -26.07
N ALA A 97 5.70 -7.28 -26.75
CA ALA A 97 6.76 -6.88 -27.68
C ALA A 97 8.11 -6.78 -26.96
N ALA A 98 8.14 -6.17 -25.77
CA ALA A 98 9.32 -6.13 -24.91
C ALA A 98 9.80 -7.52 -24.43
N ALA A 99 8.89 -8.51 -24.36
CA ALA A 99 9.20 -9.90 -24.01
C ALA A 99 9.62 -10.77 -25.21
N GLY A 100 9.61 -10.21 -26.43
CA GLY A 100 9.95 -10.89 -27.68
C GLY A 100 8.83 -11.78 -28.25
N ILE A 101 7.58 -11.54 -27.87
CA ILE A 101 6.41 -12.32 -28.33
C ILE A 101 5.63 -11.48 -29.35
N GLN A 102 5.59 -11.93 -30.60
CA GLN A 102 4.73 -11.33 -31.63
C GLN A 102 3.32 -11.95 -31.54
N THR A 103 2.32 -11.11 -31.27
CA THR A 103 0.90 -11.50 -31.42
C THR A 103 0.49 -11.36 -32.87
N SER A 104 0.20 -12.46 -33.55
CA SER A 104 -0.48 -12.47 -34.84
C SER A 104 -1.86 -11.83 -34.67
N SER A 105 -2.17 -10.80 -35.47
CA SER A 105 -3.43 -10.03 -35.39
C SER A 105 -4.65 -10.76 -35.97
N ASP A 106 -4.61 -12.09 -36.14
CA ASP A 106 -5.58 -12.82 -36.96
C ASP A 106 -6.83 -13.30 -36.21
N ASN A 107 -7.19 -12.70 -35.07
CA ASN A 107 -8.42 -13.05 -34.36
C ASN A 107 -9.09 -11.81 -33.73
N GLU A 108 -9.28 -10.74 -34.50
CA GLU A 108 -10.06 -9.57 -34.05
C GLU A 108 -11.56 -9.89 -33.84
N ASP A 109 -12.06 -11.04 -34.31
CA ASP A 109 -13.50 -11.36 -34.31
C ASP A 109 -13.96 -12.44 -33.31
N VAL A 110 -13.07 -13.11 -32.59
CA VAL A 110 -13.47 -14.23 -31.72
C VAL A 110 -13.53 -13.81 -30.25
N LYS A 111 -14.76 -13.45 -29.84
CA LYS A 111 -15.27 -13.20 -28.46
C LYS A 111 -15.29 -11.73 -28.00
N LYS A 112 -16.26 -10.97 -28.53
CA LYS A 112 -17.12 -10.11 -27.68
C LYS A 112 -17.88 -10.98 -26.67
N GLN A 113 -17.17 -11.62 -25.75
CA GLN A 113 -17.79 -12.22 -24.58
C GLN A 113 -18.36 -11.07 -23.75
N GLU A 114 -19.62 -11.15 -23.31
CA GLU A 114 -20.24 -10.15 -22.41
C GLU A 114 -19.23 -9.76 -21.32
N ARG A 115 -18.67 -8.57 -21.47
CA ARG A 115 -17.66 -8.00 -20.58
C ARG A 115 -18.36 -6.93 -19.78
N LYS A 116 -18.28 -7.02 -18.45
CA LYS A 116 -18.87 -6.02 -17.59
C LYS A 116 -18.21 -4.66 -17.84
N GLY A 117 -19.04 -3.63 -17.97
CA GLY A 117 -18.56 -2.25 -18.05
C GLY A 117 -17.91 -1.81 -16.73
N LYS A 118 -16.99 -0.83 -16.78
CA LYS A 118 -16.32 -0.29 -15.58
C LYS A 118 -17.32 0.19 -14.51
N LYS A 119 -18.43 0.79 -14.92
CA LYS A 119 -19.50 1.24 -14.02
C LYS A 119 -20.17 0.08 -13.28
N GLN A 120 -20.44 -1.02 -13.99
CA GLN A 120 -21.03 -2.22 -13.40
C GLN A 120 -20.05 -2.89 -12.43
N LEU A 121 -18.77 -3.01 -12.81
CA LEU A 121 -17.72 -3.52 -11.92
C LEU A 121 -17.60 -2.68 -10.65
N LEU A 122 -17.68 -1.36 -10.76
CA LEU A 122 -17.67 -0.47 -9.59
C LEU A 122 -18.92 -0.67 -8.72
N MET A 123 -20.13 -0.71 -9.30
CA MET A 123 -21.36 -0.93 -8.52
C MET A 123 -21.34 -2.26 -7.76
N GLU A 124 -20.84 -3.34 -8.37
CA GLU A 124 -20.77 -4.66 -7.74
C GLU A 124 -19.67 -4.79 -6.65
N ASN A 125 -18.72 -3.85 -6.61
CA ASN A 125 -17.59 -3.87 -5.68
C ASN A 125 -17.40 -2.51 -4.97
N ILE A 126 -18.50 -1.76 -4.81
CA ILE A 126 -18.47 -0.42 -4.20
C ILE A 126 -18.08 -0.49 -2.73
N ASP A 127 -18.45 -1.59 -2.06
CA ASP A 127 -18.02 -1.95 -0.71
C ASP A 127 -16.49 -1.98 -0.62
N TYR A 128 -15.82 -2.75 -1.47
CA TYR A 128 -14.36 -2.83 -1.49
C TYR A 128 -13.68 -1.50 -1.85
N ALA A 129 -14.30 -0.70 -2.71
CA ALA A 129 -13.78 0.61 -3.09
C ALA A 129 -13.85 1.61 -1.93
N ILE A 130 -15.00 1.67 -1.23
CA ILE A 130 -15.19 2.49 -0.03
C ILE A 130 -14.27 1.99 1.09
N ASP A 131 -14.15 0.68 1.26
CA ASP A 131 -13.28 0.05 2.25
C ASP A 131 -11.82 0.51 2.10
N LEU A 132 -11.26 0.50 0.88
CA LEU A 132 -9.92 1.03 0.63
C LEU A 132 -9.82 2.53 0.86
N PHE A 133 -10.81 3.29 0.42
CA PHE A 133 -10.85 4.72 0.68
C PHE A 133 -10.79 5.02 2.19
N LEU A 134 -11.60 4.32 3.00
CA LEU A 134 -11.64 4.48 4.45
C LEU A 134 -10.35 4.02 5.12
N ILE A 135 -9.79 2.87 4.72
CA ILE A 135 -8.50 2.37 5.23
C ILE A 135 -7.44 3.46 5.12
N TYR A 136 -7.28 4.06 3.94
CA TYR A 136 -6.21 5.02 3.69
C TYR A 136 -6.54 6.42 4.22
N SER A 137 -7.81 6.84 4.18
CA SER A 137 -8.22 8.13 4.78
C SER A 137 -7.96 8.15 6.28
N LEU A 138 -8.40 7.11 7.00
CA LEU A 138 -8.22 7.01 8.45
C LEU A 138 -6.76 6.84 8.85
N THR A 139 -6.01 6.08 8.08
CA THR A 139 -4.59 5.84 8.40
C THR A 139 -3.78 7.11 8.19
N LEU A 140 -3.97 7.79 7.05
CA LEU A 140 -3.19 8.99 6.73
C LEU A 140 -3.70 10.26 7.41
N SER A 141 -4.89 10.24 7.99
CA SER A 141 -5.31 11.30 8.92
C SER A 141 -4.58 11.23 10.25
N ILE A 142 -3.83 10.17 10.56
CA ILE A 142 -3.12 9.99 11.84
C ILE A 142 -1.61 9.86 11.60
N PHE A 143 -1.23 9.02 10.65
CA PHE A 143 0.16 8.75 10.31
C PHE A 143 0.56 9.48 9.02
N PRO A 144 1.73 10.14 8.94
CA PRO A 144 2.71 10.37 10.01
C PRO A 144 2.53 11.71 10.75
N GLY A 145 1.66 12.62 10.27
CA GLY A 145 1.59 14.02 10.69
C GLY A 145 1.31 14.19 12.18
N PHE A 146 0.12 13.79 12.63
CA PHE A 146 -0.25 13.79 14.05
C PHE A 146 0.80 13.13 14.95
N LEU A 147 1.37 11.98 14.55
CA LEU A 147 2.39 11.27 15.35
C LEU A 147 3.70 12.06 15.50
N SER A 148 4.03 12.92 14.54
CA SER A 148 5.24 13.74 14.57
C SER A 148 5.08 15.06 15.30
N GLU A 149 3.87 15.62 15.35
CA GLU A 149 3.62 16.99 15.84
C GLU A 149 2.84 17.05 17.16
N ASP A 150 2.01 16.04 17.48
CA ASP A 150 0.96 16.15 18.50
C ASP A 150 1.03 15.07 19.59
N THR A 151 2.22 14.59 19.91
CA THR A 151 2.33 13.55 20.94
C THR A 151 2.82 14.09 22.28
N GLY A 152 3.30 15.34 22.38
CA GLY A 152 3.77 15.94 23.63
C GLY A 152 5.24 15.65 23.97
N LYS A 153 5.60 15.71 25.26
CA LYS A 153 6.98 15.47 25.74
C LYS A 153 7.20 13.98 26.06
N HIS A 154 8.24 13.39 25.49
CA HIS A 154 8.55 11.97 25.64
C HIS A 154 9.98 11.74 26.08
N SER A 155 10.23 10.59 26.72
CA SER A 155 11.58 10.18 27.14
C SER A 155 12.54 9.98 25.95
N LEU A 156 12.00 9.65 24.77
CA LEU A 156 12.75 9.45 23.53
C LEU A 156 13.10 10.75 22.79
N GLY A 157 12.58 11.92 23.22
CA GLY A 157 12.84 13.20 22.57
C GLY A 157 12.66 13.15 21.04
N ASP A 158 13.66 13.64 20.30
CA ASP A 158 13.66 13.70 18.83
C ASP A 158 13.69 12.31 18.15
N TRP A 159 13.88 11.23 18.91
CA TRP A 159 13.81 9.85 18.40
C TRP A 159 12.39 9.32 18.36
N TYR A 160 11.46 9.93 19.10
CA TYR A 160 10.14 9.39 19.32
C TYR A 160 9.34 9.24 18.02
N ALA A 161 9.25 10.29 17.21
CA ALA A 161 8.56 10.24 15.92
C ALA A 161 9.17 9.20 14.97
N LEU A 162 10.50 9.04 14.98
CA LEU A 162 11.18 8.03 14.16
C LEU A 162 10.85 6.61 14.59
N VAL A 163 10.79 6.36 15.90
CA VAL A 163 10.39 5.07 16.47
C VAL A 163 8.95 4.77 16.12
N LEU A 164 8.02 5.72 16.29
CA LEU A 164 6.62 5.54 15.91
C LEU A 164 6.47 5.20 14.42
N ILE A 165 7.20 5.90 13.54
CA ILE A 165 7.17 5.63 12.10
C ILE A 165 7.76 4.26 11.77
N ALA A 166 8.83 3.86 12.45
CA ALA A 166 9.42 2.54 12.28
C ALA A 166 8.45 1.42 12.74
N MET A 167 7.80 1.60 13.89
CA MET A 167 6.82 0.65 14.43
C MET A 167 5.62 0.50 13.48
N TYR A 168 5.07 1.62 12.99
CA TYR A 168 4.00 1.59 12.00
C TYR A 168 4.41 0.80 10.75
N ASN A 169 5.56 1.13 10.14
CA ASN A 169 6.01 0.49 8.90
C ASN A 169 6.34 -1.00 9.09
N ALA A 170 6.94 -1.37 10.23
CA ALA A 170 7.22 -2.77 10.56
C ALA A 170 5.92 -3.57 10.75
N CYS A 171 4.95 -3.02 11.49
CA CYS A 171 3.65 -3.68 11.68
C CYS A 171 2.81 -3.71 10.41
N ASP A 172 2.87 -2.69 9.54
CA ASP A 172 2.24 -2.72 8.21
C ASP A 172 2.82 -3.85 7.35
N LEU A 173 4.14 -4.01 7.35
CA LEU A 173 4.80 -5.13 6.66
C LEU A 173 4.33 -6.48 7.20
N ILE A 174 4.32 -6.67 8.52
CA ILE A 174 3.82 -7.89 9.16
C ILE A 174 2.36 -8.14 8.75
N GLY A 175 1.52 -7.10 8.82
CA GLY A 175 0.11 -7.16 8.47
C GLY A 175 -0.14 -7.65 7.04
N ARG A 176 0.70 -7.24 6.08
CA ARG A 176 0.59 -7.68 4.68
C ARG A 176 0.96 -9.14 4.46
N TYR A 177 1.74 -9.75 5.36
CA TYR A 177 2.10 -11.16 5.29
C TYR A 177 1.11 -12.09 6.01
N ILE A 178 0.37 -11.60 7.01
CA ILE A 178 -0.64 -12.41 7.74
C ILE A 178 -1.59 -13.17 6.79
N PRO A 179 -2.14 -12.57 5.71
CA PRO A 179 -3.06 -13.26 4.81
C PRO A 179 -2.47 -14.44 4.03
N LEU A 180 -1.14 -14.66 4.05
CA LEU A 180 -0.53 -15.89 3.53
C LEU A 180 -1.01 -17.13 4.31
N VAL A 181 -1.28 -16.95 5.61
CA VAL A 181 -1.85 -17.99 6.45
C VAL A 181 -3.36 -18.03 6.19
N LYS A 182 -3.78 -18.93 5.29
CA LYS A 182 -5.15 -19.00 4.77
C LYS A 182 -6.24 -19.10 5.84
N CYS A 183 -5.96 -19.69 7.01
CA CYS A 183 -6.94 -19.79 8.10
C CYS A 183 -7.21 -18.46 8.81
N ILE A 184 -6.27 -17.51 8.75
CA ILE A 184 -6.41 -16.18 9.37
C ILE A 184 -6.99 -15.19 8.37
N LYS A 185 -6.78 -15.42 7.06
CA LYS A 185 -7.23 -14.52 6.00
C LYS A 185 -8.74 -14.27 6.04
N MET A 186 -9.10 -12.99 6.12
CA MET A 186 -10.49 -12.56 6.12
C MET A 186 -11.02 -12.37 4.69
N GLU A 187 -12.00 -13.22 4.31
CA GLU A 187 -12.63 -13.17 2.98
C GLU A 187 -14.10 -12.77 3.00
N SER A 188 -14.73 -12.71 4.19
CA SER A 188 -16.12 -12.27 4.34
C SER A 188 -16.24 -10.78 4.11
N ARG A 189 -16.99 -10.37 3.08
CA ARG A 189 -17.24 -8.96 2.74
C ARG A 189 -17.81 -8.17 3.91
N LYS A 190 -18.85 -8.72 4.56
CA LYS A 190 -19.50 -8.08 5.72
C LYS A 190 -18.52 -7.86 6.87
N LEU A 191 -17.66 -8.85 7.13
CA LEU A 191 -16.69 -8.77 8.21
C LEU A 191 -15.59 -7.74 7.88
N LEU A 192 -15.11 -7.72 6.63
CA LEU A 192 -14.17 -6.71 6.14
C LEU A 192 -14.69 -5.29 6.36
N THR A 193 -15.86 -4.98 5.81
CA THR A 193 -16.45 -3.64 5.94
C THR A 193 -16.69 -3.28 7.41
N THR A 194 -17.20 -4.21 8.22
CA THR A 194 -17.42 -3.97 9.66
C THR A 194 -16.11 -3.66 10.39
N THR A 195 -15.05 -4.43 10.15
CA THR A 195 -13.73 -4.19 10.76
C THR A 195 -13.08 -2.91 10.27
N ILE A 196 -13.30 -2.51 9.02
CA ILE A 196 -12.77 -1.27 8.46
C ILE A 196 -13.49 -0.06 9.04
N VAL A 197 -14.83 -0.09 9.11
CA VAL A 197 -15.62 0.97 9.73
C VAL A 197 -15.29 1.10 11.22
N SER A 198 -15.05 0.00 11.94
CA SER A 198 -14.66 0.07 13.35
C SER A 198 -13.31 0.75 13.58
N ARG A 199 -12.43 0.86 12.58
CA ARG A 199 -11.19 1.64 12.67
C ARG A 199 -11.41 3.13 12.90
N ILE A 200 -12.62 3.66 12.66
CA ILE A 200 -12.98 5.04 13.01
C ILE A 200 -12.77 5.28 14.52
N LEU A 201 -12.94 4.25 15.36
CA LEU A 201 -12.68 4.32 16.81
C LEU A 201 -11.20 4.56 17.15
N LEU A 202 -10.28 4.38 16.20
CA LEU A 202 -8.88 4.74 16.40
C LEU A 202 -8.70 6.25 16.56
N ILE A 203 -9.49 7.08 15.87
CA ILE A 203 -9.39 8.55 16.00
C ILE A 203 -9.57 8.99 17.46
N PRO A 204 -10.70 8.71 18.15
CA PRO A 204 -10.83 9.08 19.56
C PRO A 204 -9.79 8.37 20.44
N ALA A 205 -9.40 7.12 20.13
CA ALA A 205 -8.36 6.43 20.89
C ALA A 205 -7.02 7.19 20.85
N PHE A 206 -6.54 7.58 19.66
CA PHE A 206 -5.33 8.38 19.50
C PHE A 206 -5.43 9.75 20.18
N TYR A 207 -6.59 10.41 20.07
CA TYR A 207 -6.84 11.68 20.78
C TYR A 207 -6.73 11.53 22.30
N PHE A 208 -7.40 10.54 22.89
CA PHE A 208 -7.32 10.28 24.32
C PHE A 208 -5.91 9.88 24.76
N THR A 209 -5.22 9.06 23.98
CA THR A 209 -3.85 8.64 24.28
C THR A 209 -2.86 9.80 24.19
N ALA A 210 -3.01 10.74 23.25
CA ALA A 210 -2.15 11.93 23.21
C ALA A 210 -2.33 12.83 24.44
N LYS A 211 -3.54 12.90 25.01
CA LYS A 211 -3.83 13.77 26.15
C LYS A 211 -3.56 13.13 27.51
N TYR A 212 -3.80 11.83 27.64
CA TYR A 212 -3.80 11.13 28.94
C TYR A 212 -2.92 9.88 28.96
N GLY A 213 -2.52 9.37 27.80
CA GLY A 213 -1.74 8.15 27.68
C GLY A 213 -0.24 8.39 27.79
N ASP A 214 0.49 7.33 28.10
CA ASP A 214 1.94 7.32 28.05
C ASP A 214 2.45 7.00 26.63
N GLN A 215 3.78 7.13 26.45
CA GLN A 215 4.47 6.78 25.21
C GLN A 215 4.25 5.32 24.78
N GLY A 216 4.04 4.40 25.73
CA GLY A 216 3.80 2.98 25.46
C GLY A 216 2.46 2.73 24.78
N TRP A 217 1.40 3.37 25.26
CA TRP A 217 0.07 3.30 24.65
C TRP A 217 0.05 3.87 23.23
N MET A 218 0.76 4.97 22.99
CA MET A 218 0.87 5.56 21.65
C MET A 218 1.64 4.64 20.70
N MET A 219 2.73 4.01 21.15
CA MET A 219 3.45 2.99 20.37
C MET A 219 2.56 1.79 20.05
N LEU A 220 1.74 1.34 21.01
CA LEU A 220 0.80 0.22 20.82
C LEU A 220 -0.27 0.56 19.78
N LEU A 221 -0.92 1.73 19.90
CA LEU A 221 -1.92 2.17 18.93
C LEU A 221 -1.32 2.36 17.53
N THR A 222 -0.12 2.91 17.44
CA THR A 222 0.61 3.08 16.16
C THR A 222 0.94 1.74 15.52
N SER A 223 1.36 0.76 16.32
CA SER A 223 1.61 -0.61 15.86
C SER A 223 0.34 -1.28 15.34
N PHE A 224 -0.77 -1.14 16.08
CA PHE A 224 -2.07 -1.65 15.65
C PHE A 224 -2.59 -0.95 14.38
N LEU A 225 -2.37 0.36 14.26
CA LEU A 225 -2.70 1.13 13.06
C LEU A 225 -1.99 0.58 11.83
N GLY A 226 -0.68 0.33 11.93
CA GLY A 226 0.12 -0.29 10.86
C GLY A 226 -0.35 -1.70 10.53
N LEU A 227 -0.49 -2.54 11.56
CA LEU A 227 -0.91 -3.94 11.39
C LEU A 227 -2.27 -4.06 10.68
N SER A 228 -3.26 -3.31 11.16
CA SER A 228 -4.61 -3.29 10.58
C SER A 228 -4.63 -2.71 9.16
N ASN A 229 -3.83 -1.67 8.89
CA ASN A 229 -3.70 -1.09 7.56
C ASN A 229 -3.20 -2.13 6.54
N GLY A 230 -2.07 -2.77 6.83
CA GLY A 230 -1.46 -3.75 5.94
C GLY A 230 -2.34 -4.98 5.72
N TYR A 231 -2.89 -5.53 6.83
CA TYR A 231 -3.73 -6.72 6.80
C TYR A 231 -5.01 -6.53 5.98
N LEU A 232 -5.76 -5.46 6.26
CA LEU A 232 -7.06 -5.21 5.61
C LEU A 232 -6.87 -4.84 4.13
N THR A 233 -5.81 -4.07 3.80
CA THR A 233 -5.48 -3.73 2.42
C THR A 233 -5.27 -4.97 1.56
N VAL A 234 -4.48 -5.94 2.04
CA VAL A 234 -4.23 -7.19 1.31
C VAL A 234 -5.50 -8.04 1.23
N CYS A 235 -6.30 -8.11 2.29
CA CYS A 235 -7.56 -8.84 2.26
C CYS A 235 -8.52 -8.28 1.20
N VAL A 236 -8.67 -6.97 1.10
CA VAL A 236 -9.51 -6.32 0.08
C VAL A 236 -8.96 -6.53 -1.33
N LEU A 237 -7.70 -6.17 -1.58
CA LEU A 237 -7.11 -6.20 -2.93
C LEU A 237 -6.95 -7.61 -3.50
N THR A 238 -6.84 -8.63 -2.66
CA THR A 238 -6.77 -10.03 -3.11
C THR A 238 -8.14 -10.72 -3.18
N SER A 239 -9.17 -10.19 -2.52
CA SER A 239 -10.52 -10.79 -2.53
C SER A 239 -11.42 -10.16 -3.60
N ALA A 240 -11.31 -8.86 -3.84
CA ALA A 240 -12.17 -8.15 -4.80
C ALA A 240 -12.07 -8.66 -6.25
N PRO A 241 -10.88 -8.97 -6.81
CA PRO A 241 -10.78 -9.49 -8.18
C PRO A 241 -11.22 -10.96 -8.34
N LYS A 242 -11.48 -11.70 -7.25
CA LYS A 242 -11.85 -13.12 -7.37
C LYS A 242 -13.19 -13.29 -8.08
N GLY A 243 -13.26 -14.24 -9.00
CA GLY A 243 -14.49 -14.58 -9.73
C GLY A 243 -14.76 -13.73 -10.98
N TYR A 244 -13.93 -12.72 -11.27
CA TYR A 244 -14.02 -11.93 -12.50
C TYR A 244 -13.14 -12.49 -13.62
N LYS A 245 -13.47 -12.14 -14.87
CA LYS A 245 -12.62 -12.47 -16.02
C LYS A 245 -11.36 -11.62 -16.01
N GLY A 246 -10.34 -12.05 -16.76
CA GLY A 246 -9.04 -11.41 -16.69
C GLY A 246 -9.00 -9.89 -16.94
N PRO A 247 -9.54 -9.42 -18.07
CA PRO A 247 -9.65 -7.98 -18.35
C PRO A 247 -10.48 -7.20 -17.34
N GLU A 248 -11.44 -7.86 -16.65
CA GLU A 248 -12.26 -7.27 -15.60
C GLU A 248 -11.48 -7.15 -14.30
N GLN A 249 -10.66 -8.15 -13.95
CA GLN A 249 -9.75 -8.10 -12.80
C GLN A 249 -8.74 -6.96 -12.92
N ASN A 250 -8.19 -6.74 -14.11
CA ASN A 250 -7.30 -5.61 -14.36
C ASN A 250 -8.03 -4.27 -14.20
N ALA A 251 -9.22 -4.13 -14.80
CA ALA A 251 -10.02 -2.92 -14.66
C ALA A 251 -10.40 -2.65 -13.19
N LEU A 252 -10.83 -3.67 -12.46
CA LEU A 252 -11.22 -3.57 -11.05
C LEU A 252 -10.02 -3.22 -10.16
N GLY A 253 -8.87 -3.87 -10.35
CA GLY A 253 -7.64 -3.53 -9.62
C GLY A 253 -7.25 -2.06 -9.78
N ASN A 254 -7.34 -1.51 -10.99
CA ASN A 254 -7.08 -0.09 -11.23
C ASN A 254 -8.13 0.83 -10.59
N ILE A 255 -9.43 0.47 -10.63
CA ILE A 255 -10.49 1.22 -9.95
C ILE A 255 -10.22 1.28 -8.44
N LEU A 256 -9.89 0.14 -7.82
CA LEU A 256 -9.58 0.05 -6.40
C LEU A 256 -8.37 0.91 -6.01
N VAL A 257 -7.33 0.94 -6.85
CA VAL A 257 -6.17 1.83 -6.63
C VAL A 257 -6.57 3.31 -6.73
N SER A 258 -7.46 3.69 -7.64
CA SER A 258 -7.96 5.07 -7.69
C SER A 258 -8.65 5.49 -6.39
N PHE A 259 -9.45 4.61 -5.78
CA PHE A 259 -10.09 4.88 -4.48
C PHE A 259 -9.08 4.92 -3.34
N LEU A 260 -8.06 4.05 -3.37
CA LEU A 260 -6.93 4.11 -2.45
C LEU A 260 -6.22 5.47 -2.53
N LEU A 261 -5.92 5.96 -3.74
CA LEU A 261 -5.28 7.26 -3.94
C LEU A 261 -6.17 8.43 -3.48
N ALA A 262 -7.48 8.36 -3.74
CA ALA A 262 -8.43 9.33 -3.22
C ALA A 262 -8.47 9.32 -1.69
N GLY A 263 -8.39 8.14 -1.07
CA GLY A 263 -8.30 7.99 0.38
C GLY A 263 -7.00 8.57 0.95
N ILE A 264 -5.87 8.37 0.26
CA ILE A 264 -4.60 9.00 0.62
C ILE A 264 -4.74 10.52 0.65
N PHE A 265 -5.26 11.10 -0.42
CA PHE A 265 -5.47 12.54 -0.54
C PHE A 265 -6.39 13.08 0.56
N ALA A 266 -7.52 12.41 0.79
CA ALA A 266 -8.46 12.78 1.84
C ALA A 266 -7.82 12.68 3.23
N GLY A 267 -7.12 11.59 3.53
CA GLY A 267 -6.45 11.36 4.80
C GLY A 267 -5.42 12.45 5.13
N VAL A 268 -4.54 12.77 4.18
CA VAL A 268 -3.56 13.86 4.35
C VAL A 268 -4.24 15.21 4.57
N THR A 269 -5.39 15.46 3.96
CA THR A 269 -6.17 16.69 4.20
C THR A 269 -6.80 16.68 5.60
N LEU A 270 -7.31 15.53 6.06
CA LEU A 270 -7.90 15.36 7.38
C LEU A 270 -6.87 15.43 8.52
N ASP A 271 -5.60 15.13 8.25
CA ASP A 271 -4.50 15.25 9.24
C ASP A 271 -4.39 16.68 9.80
N TRP A 272 -4.67 17.71 8.98
CA TRP A 272 -4.70 19.11 9.42
C TRP A 272 -5.75 19.40 10.50
N LEU A 273 -6.80 18.57 10.61
CA LEU A 273 -7.83 18.75 11.63
C LEU A 273 -7.27 18.59 13.05
N TRP A 274 -6.19 17.82 13.23
CA TRP A 274 -5.51 17.67 14.52
C TRP A 274 -4.82 18.96 14.99
N LEU A 275 -4.52 19.87 14.06
CA LEU A 275 -3.90 21.15 14.37
C LEU A 275 -4.92 22.23 14.77
N ILE A 276 -6.21 22.00 14.53
CA ILE A 276 -7.26 22.98 14.85
C ILE A 276 -7.39 23.12 16.37
N GLY A 277 -7.35 24.36 16.86
CA GLY A 277 -7.49 24.67 18.29
C GLY A 277 -6.17 24.66 19.07
N LYS A 278 -5.06 24.31 18.42
CA LYS A 278 -3.72 24.60 18.93
C LYS A 278 -3.39 26.03 18.55
N GLY A 279 -3.26 26.91 19.54
CA GLY A 279 -2.77 28.27 19.30
C GLY A 279 -1.33 28.21 18.81
N TRP A 280 -1.11 28.53 17.54
CA TRP A 280 0.21 28.83 16.99
C TRP A 280 0.50 30.32 17.16
#